data_AF-A0A0F9NUQ6-F1
#
_entry.id   AF-A0A0F9NUQ6-F1
#
_cell.length_a   1.000
_cell.length_b   1.000
_cell.length_c   1.000
_cell.angle_alpha   90.00
_cell.angle_beta   90.00
_cell.angle_gamma   90.00
#
_symmetry.space_group_name_H-M   'P 1'
#
loop_
_entity.id
_entity.type
_entity.pdbx_description
1 polymer ?
#
loop_
_entity_poly.entity_id
_entity_poly.type
_entity_poly.pdbx_seq_one_letter_code
_entity_poly.pdbx_strand_id
1 'polypeptide(L)' 'MAYVNPDYKTKKAFKEAVKAGTEHRPYVHWRAVPYTGNGTLAIEGPHYPKPHTWYASCQVEDGVVVKVR' A
#
# COMPACT_ATOMS: atom_id res chain seq x y z
N MET A 1 -2.27 5.78 7.92
CA MET A 1 -2.03 5.44 6.51
C MET A 1 -0.75 4.63 6.45
N ALA A 2 -0.58 3.81 5.42
CA ALA A 2 0.54 2.89 5.30
C ALA A 2 1.23 3.01 3.94
N TYR A 3 2.45 2.50 3.88
CA TYR A 3 3.25 2.38 2.68
C TYR A 3 3.27 0.93 2.20
N VAL A 4 3.70 0.73 0.96
CA VAL A 4 3.98 -0.58 0.37
C VAL A 4 5.29 -0.48 -0.39
N ASN A 5 6.00 -1.59 -0.55
CA ASN A 5 7.18 -1.60 -1.41
C ASN A 5 6.82 -2.12 -2.81
N PRO A 6 7.40 -1.56 -3.88
CA PRO A 6 8.25 -0.35 -3.93
C PRO A 6 7.46 0.98 -3.77
N ASP A 7 8.19 2.11 -3.64
CA ASP A 7 7.63 3.47 -3.64
C ASP A 7 7.00 3.83 -5.01
N TYR A 8 5.68 3.65 -5.12
CA TYR A 8 4.94 3.97 -6.35
C TYR A 8 4.71 5.48 -6.51
N LYS A 9 5.13 6.02 -7.66
CA LYS A 9 4.95 7.45 -7.99
C LYS A 9 3.48 7.85 -8.20
N THR A 10 2.61 6.91 -8.57
CA THR A 10 1.19 7.17 -8.82
C THR A 10 0.31 6.02 -8.32
N LYS A 11 -0.95 6.35 -7.95
CA LYS A 11 -1.98 5.36 -7.65
C LYS A 11 -2.23 4.36 -8.78
N LYS A 12 -2.14 4.81 -10.04
CA LYS A 12 -2.33 3.95 -11.21
C LYS A 12 -1.28 2.84 -11.26
N ALA A 13 0.00 3.20 -11.11
CA ALA A 13 1.09 2.23 -11.12
C ALA A 13 0.96 1.18 -10.00
N PHE A 14 0.58 1.62 -8.80
CA PHE A 14 0.31 0.71 -7.69
C PHE A 14 -0.87 -0.24 -8.00
N LYS A 15 -1.98 0.28 -8.51
CA LYS A 15 -3.16 -0.53 -8.88
C LYS A 15 -2.85 -1.54 -9.98
N GLU A 16 -2.02 -1.18 -10.95
CA GLU A 16 -1.54 -2.09 -12.00
C GLU A 16 -0.66 -3.20 -11.44
N ALA A 17 0.23 -2.90 -10.49
CA ALA A 17 1.07 -3.90 -9.85
C ALA A 17 0.26 -4.90 -9.01
N VAL A 18 -0.73 -4.43 -8.24
CA VAL A 18 -1.65 -5.33 -7.53
C VAL A 18 -2.43 -6.20 -8.51
N LYS A 19 -2.92 -5.63 -9.63
CA LYS A 19 -3.63 -6.39 -10.67
C LYS A 19 -2.73 -7.44 -11.36
N ALA A 20 -1.44 -7.15 -11.47
CA ALA A 20 -0.45 -8.07 -12.02
C ALA A 20 -0.09 -9.23 -11.06
N GLY A 21 -0.63 -9.25 -9.84
CA GLY A 21 -0.38 -10.28 -8.84
C GLY A 21 0.87 -10.05 -8.00
N THR A 22 1.48 -8.86 -8.08
CA THR A 22 2.59 -8.51 -7.19
C THR A 22 2.07 -8.41 -5.76
N GLU A 23 2.67 -9.18 -4.85
CA GLU A 23 2.33 -9.14 -3.43
C GLU A 23 2.77 -7.81 -2.81
N HIS A 24 1.87 -7.17 -2.06
CA HIS A 24 2.18 -5.96 -1.31
C HIS A 24 1.72 -6.11 0.14
N ARG A 25 2.68 -6.01 1.07
CA ARG A 25 2.40 -6.00 2.50
C ARG A 25 2.47 -4.57 3.03
N PRO A 26 1.36 -4.01 3.53
CA PRO A 26 1.36 -2.67 4.09
C PRO A 26 2.28 -2.59 5.30
N TYR A 27 2.96 -1.47 5.47
CA TYR A 27 3.75 -1.19 6.68
C TYR A 27 3.65 0.29 7.05
N VAL A 28 3.96 0.61 8.29
CA VAL A 28 4.07 2.00 8.76
C VAL A 28 5.52 2.27 9.11
N HIS A 29 6.06 3.43 8.72
CA HIS A 29 7.49 3.73 8.84
C HIS A 29 8.04 3.64 10.27
N TRP A 30 7.20 3.86 11.30
CA TRP A 30 7.59 3.76 12.71
C TRP A 30 7.53 2.35 13.28
N ARG A 31 7.03 1.36 12.51
CA ARG A 31 6.91 -0.03 12.94
C ARG A 31 7.65 -0.93 11.96
N ALA A 32 8.71 -1.59 12.45
CA ALA A 32 9.57 -2.47 11.66
C ALA A 32 8.90 -3.79 11.21
N VAL A 33 7.60 -3.96 11.44
CA VAL A 33 6.86 -5.16 11.04
C VAL A 33 5.70 -4.80 10.10
N PRO A 34 5.47 -5.59 9.04
CA PRO A 34 4.31 -5.42 8.19
C PRO A 34 3.01 -5.57 8.97
N TYR A 35 1.94 -4.98 8.44
CA TYR A 35 0.58 -5.22 8.90
C TYR A 35 0.19 -6.67 8.59
N THR A 36 -0.34 -7.38 9.59
CA THR A 36 -0.72 -8.80 9.49
C THR A 36 -2.24 -9.01 9.68
N GLY A 37 -3.03 -7.94 9.65
CA GLY A 37 -4.47 -8.02 9.87
C GLY A 37 -5.29 -8.08 8.57
N ASN A 38 -6.61 -8.12 8.74
CA ASN A 38 -7.60 -8.08 7.67
C ASN A 38 -8.42 -6.80 7.77
N GLY A 39 -8.87 -6.28 6.63
CA GLY A 39 -9.79 -5.14 6.59
C GLY A 39 -9.43 -4.10 5.53
N THR A 40 -9.97 -2.90 5.69
CA THR A 40 -9.70 -1.79 4.77
C THR A 40 -8.61 -0.88 5.33
N LEU A 41 -7.60 -0.59 4.53
CA LEU A 41 -6.47 0.29 4.88
C LEU A 41 -6.22 1.31 3.77
N ALA A 42 -5.82 2.52 4.14
CA ALA A 42 -5.35 3.53 3.19
C ALA A 42 -3.85 3.38 2.95
N ILE A 43 -3.47 3.12 1.69
CA ILE A 43 -2.09 3.21 1.19
C ILE A 43 -1.86 4.58 0.58
N GLU A 44 -0.75 5.20 0.88
CA GLU A 44 -0.40 6.54 0.40
C GLU A 44 0.97 6.54 -0.30
N GLY A 45 1.16 7.49 -1.19
CA GLY A 45 2.46 7.68 -1.83
C GLY A 45 2.57 9.01 -2.57
N PRO A 46 3.78 9.37 -3.03
CA PRO A 46 5.07 8.70 -2.81
C PRO A 46 5.46 8.67 -1.33
N HIS A 47 6.39 7.80 -0.91
CA HIS A 47 6.83 7.72 0.49
C HIS A 47 7.44 9.03 0.99
N TYR A 48 7.25 9.32 2.29
CA TYR A 48 7.97 10.40 2.97
C TYR A 48 9.50 10.22 2.76
N PRO A 49 10.29 11.29 2.55
CA PRO A 49 10.01 12.72 2.74
C PRO A 49 9.29 13.44 1.60
N LYS A 50 8.91 12.75 0.52
CA LYS A 50 8.17 13.38 -0.58
C LYS A 50 6.73 13.67 -0.13
N PRO A 51 6.11 14.77 -0.60
CA PRO A 51 4.69 15.02 -0.33
C PRO A 51 3.84 13.92 -0.96
N HIS A 52 2.88 13.38 -0.20
CA HIS A 52 1.94 12.38 -0.69
C HIS A 52 1.02 13.04 -1.73
N THR A 53 1.08 12.54 -2.96
CA THR A 53 0.26 13.04 -4.08
C THR A 53 -0.90 12.09 -4.41
N TRP A 54 -0.95 10.92 -3.78
CA TRP A 54 -2.03 9.97 -3.98
C TRP A 54 -2.34 9.12 -2.74
N TYR A 55 -3.61 8.70 -2.67
CA TYR A 55 -4.15 7.82 -1.63
C TYR A 55 -5.02 6.74 -2.27
N ALA A 56 -4.97 5.53 -1.73
CA ALA A 56 -5.71 4.38 -2.23
C ALA A 56 -6.34 3.61 -1.07
N SER A 57 -7.67 3.44 -1.11
CA SER A 57 -8.38 2.55 -0.20
C SER A 57 -8.19 1.11 -0.67
N CYS A 58 -7.61 0.28 0.19
CA CYS A 58 -7.20 -1.08 -0.13
C CYS A 58 -7.88 -2.08 0.81
N GLN A 59 -8.31 -3.21 0.25
CA GLN A 59 -8.67 -4.37 1.05
C GLN A 59 -7.41 -5.20 1.31
N VAL A 60 -7.23 -5.60 2.56
CA VAL A 60 -6.11 -6.40 3.04
C VAL A 60 -6.64 -7.69 3.62
N GLU A 61 -6.01 -8.81 3.25
CA GLU A 61 -6.26 -10.15 3.75
C GLU A 61 -4.91 -10.82 4.05
N ASP A 62 -4.75 -11.38 5.25
CA ASP A 62 -3.52 -11.99 5.79
C ASP A 62 -2.27 -11.09 5.62
N GLY A 63 -2.49 -9.78 5.81
CA GLY A 63 -1.46 -8.76 5.64
C GLY A 63 -1.08 -8.43 4.20
N VAL A 64 -1.81 -8.94 3.21
CA VAL A 64 -1.57 -8.71 1.78
C VAL A 64 -2.68 -7.85 1.17
N VAL A 65 -2.32 -6.86 0.36
CA VAL A 65 -3.29 -6.09 -0.42
C VAL A 65 -3.89 -6.96 -1.53
N VAL A 66 -5.19 -7.24 -1.44
CA VAL A 66 -5.91 -8.07 -2.43
C VAL A 66 -6.75 -7.24 -3.40
N LYS A 67 -7.11 -6.00 -3.04
CA LYS A 67 -7.92 -5.12 -3.89
C LYS A 67 -7.63 -3.65 -3.64
N VAL A 68 -7.56 -2.86 -4.71
CA VAL A 68 -7.40 -1.40 -4.67
C VAL A 68 -8.63 -0.73 -5.29
N ARG A 69 -9.28 0.19 -4.54
CA ARG A 69 -10.40 1.01 -5.05
C ARG A 69 -9.87 2.22 -5.82
#